data_AF-A0A0K1NJ19-F1
#
_entry.id   AF-A0A0K1NJ19-F1
#
_cell.length_a   1.000
_cell.length_b   1.000
_cell.length_c   1.000
_cell.angle_alpha   90.00
_cell.angle_beta   90.00
_cell.angle_gamma   90.00
#
_symmetry.space_group_name_H-M   'P 1'
#
loop_
_entity.id
_entity.type
_entity.pdbx_description
1 polymer ?
#
loop_
_entity_poly.entity_id
_entity_poly.type
_entity_poly.pdbx_seq_one_letter_code
_entity_poly.pdbx_strand_id
1 'polypeptide(L)'
;MKKLYSLLIVLCLMGCSNQNKEQKKVPKSYLPSELDSMYSFYDKSQFIITEQHNEFTEPVAKLFSKEERKKRKHKVWEYTWKISADSMLTVWYIKKGEKLYPIQHYYYPSDAYF
;
A
#
# COMPACT_ATOMS: atom_id res chain seq x y z
N MET A 1 7.18 50.11 33.58
CA MET A 1 7.98 49.94 32.34
C MET A 1 7.05 49.43 31.24
N LYS A 2 7.22 49.99 30.05
CA LYS A 2 6.19 50.17 29.02
C LYS A 2 5.90 48.87 28.27
N LYS A 3 4.62 48.55 28.08
CA LYS A 3 4.14 47.64 27.03
C LYS A 3 4.36 48.34 25.68
N LEU A 4 4.98 47.65 24.73
CA LEU A 4 4.96 48.02 23.30
C LEU A 4 5.03 46.72 22.49
N TYR A 5 3.83 46.21 22.18
CA TYR A 5 3.63 45.17 21.18
C TYR A 5 3.89 45.81 19.81
N SER A 6 4.96 45.40 19.15
CA SER A 6 5.35 45.88 17.83
C SER A 6 5.01 44.83 16.78
N LEU A 7 4.00 45.16 15.98
CA LEU A 7 3.91 44.99 14.52
C LEU A 7 4.06 43.59 13.90
N LEU A 8 2.92 43.11 13.37
CA LEU A 8 2.77 42.15 12.27
C LEU A 8 3.78 42.35 11.14
N ILE A 9 4.34 41.26 10.61
CA ILE A 9 4.46 40.98 9.16
C ILE A 9 4.39 39.45 8.98
N VAL A 10 3.34 39.03 8.29
CA VAL A 10 3.16 37.74 7.62
C VAL A 10 4.25 37.58 6.56
N LEU A 11 4.91 36.41 6.43
CA LEU A 11 5.33 35.84 5.13
C LEU A 11 6.05 34.49 5.27
N CYS A 12 5.73 33.62 4.30
CA CYS A 12 6.37 32.36 3.94
C CYS A 12 6.11 31.14 4.82
N LEU A 13 4.88 30.64 4.69
CA LEU A 13 4.70 29.26 4.25
C LEU A 13 5.67 28.97 3.10
N MET A 14 6.67 28.10 3.33
CA MET A 14 7.20 27.13 2.35
C MET A 14 8.44 26.48 2.93
N GLY A 15 8.40 25.15 3.05
CA GLY A 15 9.53 24.37 3.51
C GLY A 15 9.19 23.06 4.20
N CYS A 16 7.95 22.54 4.10
CA CYS A 16 7.73 21.10 4.28
C CYS A 16 8.60 20.41 3.23
N SER A 17 9.75 19.92 3.66
CA SER A 17 10.65 19.10 2.87
C SER A 17 9.97 17.75 2.68
N ASN A 18 8.99 17.72 1.76
CA ASN A 18 8.51 16.51 1.14
C ASN A 18 9.73 15.88 0.46
N GLN A 19 10.36 14.94 1.13
CA GLN A 19 11.22 13.96 0.48
C GLN A 19 10.33 13.03 -0.36
N ASN A 20 9.73 13.60 -1.41
CA ASN A 20 9.29 12.86 -2.58
C ASN A 20 10.57 12.34 -3.24
N LYS A 21 11.08 11.21 -2.74
CA LYS A 21 12.04 10.42 -3.52
C LYS A 21 11.30 9.95 -4.75
N GLU A 22 11.85 10.38 -5.88
CA GLU A 22 11.34 10.17 -7.22
C GLU A 22 11.04 8.69 -7.51
N GLN A 23 9.96 8.56 -8.27
CA GLN A 23 9.34 7.37 -8.81
C GLN A 23 10.34 6.47 -9.55
N LYS A 24 10.38 5.17 -9.19
CA LYS A 24 10.77 4.13 -10.16
C LYS A 24 9.58 3.80 -11.07
N LYS A 25 9.57 4.38 -12.26
CA LYS A 25 8.71 4.00 -13.41
C LYS A 25 8.92 2.52 -13.78
N VAL A 26 7.95 1.65 -13.48
CA VAL A 26 7.45 0.55 -14.34
C VAL A 26 6.06 0.12 -13.81
N PRO A 27 5.01 -0.10 -14.63
CA PRO A 27 3.94 -1.01 -14.24
C PRO A 27 4.51 -2.43 -14.34
N LYS A 28 5.31 -2.82 -13.35
CA LYS A 28 5.96 -4.12 -13.32
C LYS A 28 4.90 -5.15 -12.96
N SER A 29 4.45 -5.88 -13.96
CA SER A 29 3.77 -7.15 -13.73
C SER A 29 4.82 -8.22 -13.45
N TYR A 30 4.54 -9.15 -12.57
CA TYR A 30 5.48 -10.17 -12.15
C TYR A 30 4.91 -11.57 -12.41
N LEU A 31 5.77 -12.51 -12.77
CA LEU A 31 5.47 -13.93 -12.56
C LEU A 31 5.44 -14.20 -11.06
N PRO A 32 4.61 -15.16 -10.59
CA PRO A 32 4.62 -15.57 -9.19
C PRO A 32 6.02 -15.94 -8.68
N SER A 33 6.82 -16.62 -9.50
CA SER A 33 8.20 -17.02 -9.15
C SER A 33 9.15 -15.84 -8.95
N GLU A 34 8.91 -14.71 -9.63
CA GLU A 34 9.69 -13.48 -9.41
C GLU A 34 9.37 -12.92 -8.03
N LEU A 35 8.08 -12.89 -7.65
CA LEU A 35 7.64 -12.40 -6.33
C LEU A 35 8.15 -13.26 -5.18
N ASP A 36 8.15 -14.59 -5.37
CA ASP A 36 8.66 -15.54 -4.37
C ASP A 36 10.16 -15.31 -4.06
N SER A 37 10.90 -14.63 -4.96
CA SER A 37 12.34 -14.38 -4.83
C SER A 37 12.72 -12.90 -4.61
N MET A 38 11.74 -11.99 -4.51
CA MET A 38 12.02 -10.54 -4.51
C MET A 38 12.67 -10.01 -3.23
N TYR A 39 12.23 -10.52 -2.08
CA TYR A 39 12.69 -10.14 -0.73
C TYR A 39 12.67 -11.38 0.17
N SER A 40 12.95 -11.20 1.47
CA SER A 40 12.74 -12.25 2.45
C SER A 40 11.24 -12.56 2.55
N PHE A 41 10.83 -13.66 1.94
CA PHE A 41 9.46 -14.13 1.94
C PHE A 41 8.93 -14.33 3.38
N TYR A 42 7.70 -13.93 3.63
CA TYR A 42 7.02 -14.14 4.90
C TYR A 42 5.73 -14.93 4.72
N ASP A 43 4.81 -14.44 3.90
CA ASP A 43 3.53 -15.10 3.66
C ASP A 43 2.95 -14.80 2.27
N LYS A 44 2.02 -15.65 1.84
CA LYS A 44 1.30 -15.56 0.57
C LYS A 44 -0.10 -16.12 0.73
N SER A 45 -1.08 -15.30 0.39
CA SER A 45 -2.49 -15.68 0.49
C SER A 45 -3.26 -15.31 -0.79
N GLN A 46 -4.50 -15.81 -0.87
CA GLN A 46 -5.45 -15.41 -1.90
C GLN A 46 -6.82 -15.22 -1.26
N PHE A 47 -7.53 -14.20 -1.71
CA PHE A 47 -8.92 -14.02 -1.33
C PHE A 47 -9.76 -13.55 -2.51
N ILE A 48 -11.07 -13.76 -2.38
CA ILE A 48 -12.05 -13.25 -3.33
C ILE A 48 -12.57 -11.94 -2.78
N ILE A 49 -12.63 -10.92 -3.62
CA ILE A 49 -13.23 -9.64 -3.26
C ILE A 49 -14.73 -9.84 -3.08
N THR A 50 -15.24 -9.49 -1.89
CA THR A 50 -16.67 -9.55 -1.55
C THR A 50 -17.15 -8.22 -0.98
N GLU A 51 -18.42 -8.14 -0.59
CA GLU A 51 -18.94 -6.97 0.13
C GLU A 51 -18.43 -6.93 1.58
N GLN A 52 -18.23 -8.10 2.20
CA GLN A 52 -17.64 -8.24 3.53
C GLN A 52 -16.11 -8.06 3.45
N HIS A 53 -15.58 -7.22 4.32
CA HIS A 53 -14.15 -6.97 4.44
C HIS A 53 -13.80 -6.70 5.90
N ASN A 54 -12.57 -7.06 6.28
CA ASN A 54 -11.93 -6.58 7.49
C ASN A 54 -11.14 -5.30 7.21
N GLU A 55 -10.53 -4.71 8.23
CA GLU A 55 -9.79 -3.44 8.11
C GLU A 55 -8.62 -3.49 7.11
N PHE A 56 -8.04 -4.66 6.84
CA PHE A 56 -6.92 -4.83 5.90
C PHE A 56 -7.37 -5.03 4.45
N THR A 57 -8.50 -5.71 4.27
CA THR A 57 -9.06 -5.99 2.94
C THR A 57 -9.95 -4.84 2.46
N GLU A 58 -10.42 -3.98 3.35
CA GLU A 58 -11.25 -2.82 3.00
C GLU A 58 -10.60 -1.88 1.99
N PRO A 59 -9.33 -1.44 2.17
CA PRO A 59 -8.67 -0.55 1.22
C PRO A 59 -8.53 -1.19 -0.17
N VAL A 60 -8.32 -2.51 -0.22
CA VAL A 60 -8.24 -3.27 -1.48
C VAL A 60 -9.62 -3.42 -2.11
N ALA A 61 -10.64 -3.73 -1.32
CA ALA A 61 -12.02 -3.89 -1.77
C ALA A 61 -12.59 -2.59 -2.36
N LYS A 62 -12.21 -1.42 -1.81
CA LYS A 62 -12.60 -0.09 -2.33
C LYS A 62 -12.09 0.20 -3.74
N LEU A 63 -11.11 -0.54 -4.24
CA LEU A 63 -10.66 -0.46 -5.64
C LEU A 63 -11.66 -1.09 -6.63
N PHE A 64 -12.64 -1.84 -6.14
CA PHE A 64 -13.65 -2.52 -6.95
C PHE A 64 -15.02 -1.89 -6.70
N SER A 65 -15.79 -1.70 -7.77
CA SER A 65 -17.17 -1.22 -7.68
C SER A 65 -18.03 -2.19 -6.86
N LYS A 66 -19.11 -1.68 -6.26
CA LYS A 66 -20.05 -2.52 -5.49
C LYS A 66 -20.56 -3.71 -6.32
N GLU A 67 -20.83 -3.50 -7.61
CA GLU A 67 -21.30 -4.56 -8.51
C GLU A 67 -20.22 -5.61 -8.81
N GLU A 68 -18.95 -5.23 -8.91
CA GLU A 68 -17.83 -6.18 -9.01
C GLU A 68 -17.66 -7.00 -7.72
N ARG A 69 -17.79 -6.35 -6.56
CA ARG A 69 -17.73 -7.01 -5.25
C ARG A 69 -18.86 -8.03 -5.05
N LYS A 70 -20.08 -7.68 -5.46
CA LYS A 70 -21.23 -8.60 -5.47
C LYS A 70 -21.04 -9.81 -6.37
N LYS A 71 -20.42 -9.62 -7.53
CA LYS A 71 -20.16 -10.70 -8.49
C LYS A 71 -19.17 -11.74 -7.95
N ARG A 72 -18.34 -11.39 -6.95
CA ARG A 72 -17.34 -12.29 -6.34
C ARG A 72 -16.41 -12.95 -7.37
N LYS A 73 -16.07 -12.22 -8.43
CA LYS A 73 -15.25 -12.72 -9.56
C LYS A 73 -13.77 -12.37 -9.47
N HIS A 74 -13.42 -11.34 -8.70
CA HIS A 74 -12.04 -10.89 -8.59
C HIS A 74 -11.33 -11.65 -7.47
N LYS A 75 -10.38 -12.50 -7.87
CA LYS A 75 -9.41 -13.12 -6.97
C LYS A 75 -8.18 -12.22 -6.86
N VAL A 76 -7.87 -11.80 -5.64
CA VAL A 76 -6.68 -11.02 -5.30
C VAL A 76 -5.64 -11.95 -4.71
N TRP A 77 -4.39 -11.73 -5.11
CA TRP A 77 -3.21 -12.36 -4.52
C TRP A 77 -2.57 -11.39 -3.56
N GLU A 78 -2.14 -11.88 -2.41
CA GLU A 78 -1.47 -11.12 -1.39
C GLU A 78 -0.09 -11.74 -1.15
N TYR A 79 0.94 -10.90 -1.17
CA TYR A 79 2.30 -11.31 -0.85
C TYR A 79 2.83 -10.40 0.24
N THR A 80 3.40 -11.01 1.25
CA THR A 80 4.00 -10.32 2.38
C THR A 80 5.47 -10.70 2.47
N TRP A 81 6.31 -9.68 2.56
CA TRP A 81 7.75 -9.83 2.75
C TRP A 81 8.20 -9.10 4.00
N LYS A 82 9.26 -9.63 4.60
CA LYS A 82 10.08 -8.89 5.55
C LYS A 82 11.11 -8.06 4.77
N ILE A 83 11.04 -6.74 4.87
CA ILE A 83 11.91 -5.82 4.12
C ILE A 83 13.08 -5.29 4.95
N SER A 84 12.97 -5.35 6.28
CA SER A 84 14.03 -5.06 7.26
C SER A 84 13.79 -5.86 8.55
N ALA A 85 14.63 -5.69 9.57
CA ALA A 85 14.46 -6.36 10.85
C ALA A 85 13.11 -6.07 11.53
N ASP A 86 12.59 -4.87 11.31
CA ASP A 86 11.46 -4.24 12.00
C ASP A 86 10.28 -3.87 11.08
N SER A 87 10.37 -4.14 9.77
CA SER A 87 9.36 -3.69 8.81
C SER A 87 8.93 -4.79 7.84
N MET A 88 7.64 -4.76 7.53
CA MET A 88 6.94 -5.66 6.61
C MET A 88 6.35 -4.86 5.45
N LEU A 89 6.22 -5.54 4.32
CA LEU A 89 5.53 -5.03 3.13
C LEU A 89 4.53 -6.09 2.66
N THR A 90 3.26 -5.73 2.63
CA THR A 90 2.22 -6.49 1.93
C THR A 90 1.85 -5.79 0.63
N VAL A 91 1.80 -6.54 -0.47
CA VAL A 91 1.35 -6.05 -1.77
C VAL A 91 0.25 -6.97 -2.29
N TRP A 92 -0.82 -6.36 -2.78
CA TRP A 92 -1.96 -7.04 -3.40
C TRP A 92 -1.89 -6.94 -4.91
N TYR A 93 -2.26 -8.04 -5.58
CA TYR A 93 -2.16 -8.19 -7.03
C TYR A 93 -3.42 -8.75 -7.65
N ILE A 94 -3.67 -8.38 -8.91
CA ILE A 94 -4.62 -9.05 -9.80
C ILE A 94 -3.86 -9.85 -10.86
N LYS A 95 -4.29 -11.09 -11.07
CA LYS A 95 -3.76 -11.95 -12.13
C LYS A 95 -4.39 -11.60 -13.47
N LYS A 96 -3.57 -11.35 -14.48
CA LYS A 96 -3.98 -11.25 -15.90
C LYS A 96 -3.06 -12.16 -16.72
N GLY A 97 -3.63 -13.21 -17.31
CA GLY A 97 -2.83 -14.29 -17.90
C GLY A 97 -1.96 -14.96 -16.85
N GLU A 98 -0.66 -15.03 -17.09
CA GLU A 98 0.31 -15.63 -16.17
C GLU A 98 0.92 -14.65 -15.18
N LYS A 99 0.67 -13.35 -15.37
CA LYS A 99 1.33 -12.29 -14.59
C LYS A 99 0.42 -11.66 -13.55
N LEU A 100 1.04 -11.18 -12.48
CA LEU A 100 0.45 -10.48 -11.35
C LEU A 100 0.73 -8.99 -11.47
N TYR A 101 -0.32 -8.18 -11.38
CA TYR A 101 -0.25 -6.72 -11.48
C TYR A 101 -0.56 -6.12 -10.11
N PRO A 102 0.34 -5.32 -9.53
CA PRO A 102 0.11 -4.73 -8.22
C PRO A 102 -1.06 -3.75 -8.28
N ILE A 103 -1.95 -3.81 -7.30
CA ILE A 103 -3.12 -2.94 -7.18
C ILE A 103 -3.10 -2.08 -5.91
N GLN A 104 -2.44 -2.56 -4.84
CA GLN A 104 -2.26 -1.82 -3.60
C GLN A 104 -1.06 -2.36 -2.83
N HIS A 105 -0.53 -1.59 -1.89
CA HIS A 105 0.47 -2.05 -0.93
C HIS A 105 0.30 -1.40 0.43
N TYR A 106 0.88 -2.00 1.46
CA TYR A 106 0.89 -1.50 2.82
C TYR A 106 2.21 -1.84 3.52
N TYR A 107 2.78 -0.84 4.20
CA TYR A 107 4.00 -0.99 5.01
C TYR A 107 3.61 -0.91 6.49
N TYR A 108 4.16 -1.79 7.30
CA TYR A 108 3.86 -1.82 8.73
C TYR A 108 5.03 -2.41 9.54
N PRO A 109 5.12 -2.07 10.84
CA PRO A 109 6.10 -2.68 11.74
C PRO A 109 5.93 -4.20 11.85
N SER A 110 7.01 -4.94 11.99
CA SER A 110 6.96 -6.42 12.10
C SER A 110 6.29 -6.94 13.36
N ASP A 111 6.14 -6.09 14.37
CA ASP A 111 5.48 -6.38 15.65
C ASP A 111 4.04 -5.85 15.71
N ALA A 112 3.48 -5.39 14.59
CA ALA A 112 2.08 -5.01 14.52
C ALA A 112 1.19 -6.23 14.81
N TYR A 113 0.29 -6.08 15.78
CA TYR A 113 -0.74 -7.06 16.11
C TYR A 113 -2.01 -6.74 15.34
N PHE A 114 -2.58 -7.75 14.70
CA PHE A 114 -3.79 -7.68 13.88
C PHE A 114 -4.75 -8.81 14.26
#